data_AF-A0A3D9UKJ1-F1
#
_entry.id   AF-A0A3D9UKJ1-F1
#
_cell.length_a   1.000
_cell.length_b   1.000
_cell.length_c   1.000
_cell.angle_alpha   90.00
_cell.angle_beta   90.00
_cell.angle_gamma   90.00
#
_symmetry.space_group_name_H-M   'P 1'
#
loop_
_entity.id
_entity.type
_entity.pdbx_description
1 polymer ?
#
loop_
_entity_poly.entity_id
_entity_poly.type
_entity_poly.pdbx_seq_one_letter_code
_entity_poly.pdbx_strand_id
1 'polypeptide(L)'
;MDDADQIRGAAARVAGVARDLRSYARRTSSAQGVDWRGDAAAQYRKRLSDNGSRLYALARDTDSLAAALRAYARTVERRQRAAGSAAGGIADAVVGAAGSIGRTVINAAEELR
;
A
#
# COMPACT_ATOMS: atom_id res chain seq x y z
N MET A 1 -10.12 -11.34 4.38
CA MET A 1 -9.13 -10.25 4.51
C MET A 1 -8.52 -10.05 3.14
N ASP A 2 -8.63 -8.85 2.58
CA ASP A 2 -8.27 -8.57 1.19
C ASP A 2 -6.74 -8.33 1.04
N ASP A 3 -6.13 -8.75 -0.07
CA ASP A 3 -4.71 -8.53 -0.38
C ASP A 3 -4.37 -7.03 -0.37
N ALA A 4 -5.28 -6.19 -0.84
CA ALA A 4 -5.14 -4.73 -0.78
C ALA A 4 -5.01 -4.22 0.67
N ASP A 5 -5.74 -4.80 1.62
CA ASP A 5 -5.66 -4.44 3.05
C ASP A 5 -4.33 -4.87 3.67
N GLN A 6 -3.83 -6.06 3.32
CA GLN A 6 -2.51 -6.52 3.76
C GLN A 6 -1.40 -5.57 3.28
N ILE A 7 -1.46 -5.13 2.02
CA ILE A 7 -0.49 -4.19 1.45
C ILE A 7 -0.60 -2.80 2.12
N ARG A 8 -1.82 -2.32 2.41
CA ARG A 8 -2.02 -1.07 3.18
C ARG A 8 -1.42 -1.18 4.59
N GLY A 9 -1.61 -2.32 5.26
CA GLY A 9 -1.01 -2.60 6.56
C GLY A 9 0.52 -2.58 6.51
N ALA A 10 1.13 -3.17 5.48
CA ALA A 10 2.57 -3.10 5.25
C ALA A 10 3.03 -1.65 5.01
N ALA A 11 2.32 -0.90 4.17
CA ALA A 11 2.63 0.51 3.91
C ALA A 11 2.56 1.38 5.18
N ALA A 12 1.61 1.10 6.09
CA ALA A 12 1.50 1.79 7.37
C ALA A 12 2.69 1.48 8.28
N ARG A 13 3.12 0.22 8.36
CA ARG A 13 4.33 -0.17 9.12
C ARG A 13 5.59 0.51 8.58
N VAL A 14 5.78 0.52 7.26
CA VAL A 14 6.91 1.19 6.61
C VAL A 14 6.90 2.70 6.88
N ALA A 15 5.74 3.35 6.84
CA ALA A 15 5.61 4.77 7.20
C ALA A 15 5.93 5.03 8.69
N GLY A 16 5.62 4.07 9.57
CA GLY A 16 6.06 4.08 10.97
C GLY A 16 7.58 4.11 11.09
N VAL A 17 8.28 3.23 10.37
CA VAL A 17 9.75 3.21 10.33
C VAL A 17 10.33 4.54 9.82
N ALA A 18 9.75 5.14 8.78
CA ALA A 18 10.18 6.46 8.29
C ALA A 18 10.02 7.57 9.33
N ARG A 19 9.00 7.48 10.20
CA ARG A 19 8.82 8.41 11.33
C ARG A 19 9.88 8.20 12.41
N ASP A 20 10.20 6.94 12.73
CA ASP A 20 11.23 6.61 13.72
C ASP A 20 12.62 7.06 13.26
N LEU A 21 12.95 6.84 11.99
CA LEU A 21 14.20 7.30 11.39
C LEU A 21 14.38 8.83 11.51
N ARG A 22 13.31 9.61 11.27
CA ARG A 22 13.34 11.07 11.50
C ARG A 22 13.51 11.42 12.97
N SER A 23 12.87 10.66 13.87
CA SER A 23 13.03 10.84 15.31
C SER A 23 14.49 10.65 15.72
N TYR A 24 15.13 9.58 15.25
CA TYR A 24 16.55 9.34 15.48
C TYR A 24 17.43 10.41 14.84
N ALA A 25 17.18 10.79 13.59
CA ALA A 25 17.94 11.85 12.90
C ALA A 25 17.91 13.17 13.68
N ARG A 26 16.74 13.55 14.22
CA ARG A 26 16.61 14.74 15.08
C ARG A 26 17.42 14.61 16.36
N ARG A 27 17.34 13.48 17.06
CA ARG A 27 18.14 13.22 18.28
C ARG A 27 19.64 13.29 17.98
N THR A 28 20.10 12.71 16.87
CA THR A 28 21.50 12.78 16.42
C THR A 28 21.92 14.21 16.09
N SER A 29 21.02 15.00 15.49
CA SER A 29 21.29 16.41 15.18
C SER A 29 21.37 17.26 16.45
N SER A 30 20.47 17.04 17.42
CA SER A 30 20.52 17.72 18.73
C SER A 30 21.81 17.42 19.49
N ALA A 31 22.34 16.19 19.38
CA ALA A 31 23.61 15.82 20.00
C ALA A 31 24.83 16.59 19.42
N GLN A 32 24.71 17.19 18.23
CA GLN A 32 25.77 18.05 17.67
C GLN A 32 25.86 19.41 18.36
N GLY A 33 24.78 19.86 19.00
CA GLY A 33 24.71 21.17 19.67
C GLY A 33 25.48 21.23 21.00
N VAL A 34 26.07 20.11 21.45
CA VAL A 34 26.88 20.08 22.66
C VAL A 34 28.29 20.60 22.34
N ASP A 35 28.71 21.66 23.04
CA ASP A 35 29.97 22.33 22.77
C ASP A 35 31.14 21.57 23.39
N TRP A 36 31.73 20.66 22.61
CA TRP A 36 32.93 19.91 22.97
C TRP A 36 34.16 20.49 22.25
N ARG A 37 35.25 20.70 22.98
CA ARG A 37 36.48 21.29 22.44
C ARG A 37 37.51 20.23 22.05
N GLY A 38 38.38 20.57 21.10
CA GLY A 38 39.47 19.73 20.61
C GLY A 38 39.17 18.98 19.32
N ASP A 39 40.23 18.42 18.72
CA ASP A 39 40.15 17.77 17.39
C ASP A 39 39.26 16.53 17.39
N ALA A 40 39.31 15.74 18.46
CA ALA A 40 38.45 14.56 18.63
C ALA A 40 36.96 14.93 18.64
N ALA A 41 36.61 16.07 19.25
CA ALA A 41 35.25 16.57 19.27
C ALA A 41 34.79 17.05 17.88
N ALA A 42 35.66 17.69 17.12
CA ALA A 42 35.36 18.09 15.74
C ALA A 42 35.11 16.87 14.84
N GLN A 43 35.94 15.83 14.95
CA GLN A 43 35.73 14.57 14.22
C GLN A 43 34.41 13.88 14.62
N TYR A 44 34.08 13.88 15.90
CA TYR A 44 32.83 13.29 16.38
C TYR A 44 31.59 14.06 15.88
N ARG A 45 31.60 15.40 15.91
CA ARG A 45 30.52 16.22 15.33
C ARG A 45 30.32 15.95 13.84
N LYS A 46 31.41 15.80 13.08
CA LYS A 46 31.34 15.41 11.66
C LYS A 46 30.63 14.07 11.50
N ARG A 47 31.01 13.04 12.27
CA ARG A 47 30.36 11.72 12.23
C ARG A 47 28.87 11.79 12.60
N LEU A 48 28.50 12.60 13.61
CA LEU A 48 27.10 12.83 13.95
C LEU A 48 26.33 13.51 12.81
N SER A 49 26.94 14.48 12.13
CA SER A 49 26.35 15.16 10.97
C SER A 49 26.13 14.21 9.79
N ASP A 50 27.14 13.40 9.47
CA ASP A 50 27.06 12.39 8.43
C ASP A 50 25.97 11.36 8.74
N ASN A 51 25.90 10.88 9.99
CA ASN A 51 24.88 9.93 10.42
C ASN A 51 23.46 10.53 10.41
N GLY A 52 23.30 11.77 10.86
CA GLY A 52 22.01 12.48 10.79
C GLY A 52 21.52 12.61 9.34
N SER A 53 22.42 13.01 8.44
CA SER A 53 22.13 13.11 7.00
C SER A 53 21.72 11.77 6.39
N ARG A 54 22.45 10.68 6.73
CA ARG A 54 22.12 9.32 6.29
C ARG A 54 20.75 8.85 6.78
N LEU A 55 20.42 9.13 8.04
CA LEU A 55 19.10 8.77 8.62
C LEU A 55 17.96 9.51 7.91
N TYR A 56 18.14 10.79 7.57
CA TYR A 56 17.14 11.54 6.79
C TYR A 56 16.98 11.02 5.36
N ALA A 57 18.07 10.65 4.70
CA ALA A 57 18.01 10.02 3.37
C ALA A 57 17.22 8.70 3.45
N LEU A 58 17.58 7.82 4.40
CA LEU A 58 16.89 6.55 4.59
C LEU A 58 15.40 6.73 4.92
N ALA A 59 15.05 7.74 5.73
CA ALA A 59 13.65 8.06 6.01
C ALA A 59 12.87 8.42 4.74
N ARG A 60 13.48 9.19 3.83
CA ARG A 60 12.86 9.60 2.56
C ARG A 60 12.66 8.41 1.62
N ASP A 61 13.64 7.52 1.53
CA ASP A 61 13.54 6.29 0.73
C ASP A 61 12.44 5.38 1.27
N THR A 62 12.35 5.30 2.61
CA THR A 62 11.31 4.52 3.30
C THR A 62 9.91 5.10 3.06
N ASP A 63 9.73 6.42 3.03
CA ASP A 63 8.45 7.02 2.64
C ASP A 63 8.08 6.76 1.18
N SER A 64 9.09 6.79 0.31
CA SER A 64 8.89 6.49 -1.11
C SER A 64 8.41 5.05 -1.30
N LEU A 65 8.96 4.10 -0.53
CA LEU A 65 8.48 2.72 -0.49
C LEU A 65 7.04 2.64 0.05
N ALA A 66 6.72 3.35 1.13
CA ALA A 66 5.36 3.38 1.67
C ALA A 66 4.36 3.95 0.65
N ALA A 67 4.74 4.98 -0.11
CA ALA A 67 3.92 5.55 -1.18
C ALA A 67 3.72 4.55 -2.34
N ALA A 68 4.77 3.84 -2.75
CA ALA A 68 4.70 2.80 -3.76
C ALA A 68 3.77 1.66 -3.36
N LEU A 69 3.85 1.19 -2.11
CA LEU A 69 2.95 0.16 -1.57
C LEU A 69 1.49 0.62 -1.56
N ARG A 70 1.21 1.88 -1.17
CA ARG A 70 -0.16 2.43 -1.24
C ARG A 70 -0.67 2.50 -2.68
N ALA A 71 0.18 2.89 -3.64
CA ALA A 71 -0.18 2.89 -5.05
C ALA A 71 -0.44 1.47 -5.59
N TYR A 72 0.35 0.50 -5.14
CA TYR A 72 0.16 -0.90 -5.49
C TYR A 72 -1.15 -1.46 -4.91
N ALA A 73 -1.46 -1.19 -3.64
CA ALA A 73 -2.74 -1.59 -3.03
C ALA A 73 -3.95 -1.07 -3.82
N ARG A 74 -3.92 0.19 -4.29
CA ARG A 74 -4.97 0.73 -5.17
C ARG A 74 -5.08 -0.01 -6.50
N THR A 75 -3.96 -0.50 -7.03
CA THR A 75 -3.94 -1.27 -8.28
C THR A 75 -4.52 -2.67 -8.08
N VAL A 76 -4.16 -3.34 -6.98
CA VAL A 76 -4.72 -4.63 -6.59
C VAL A 76 -6.24 -4.54 -6.41
N GLU A 77 -6.70 -3.54 -5.66
CA GLU A 77 -8.12 -3.31 -5.41
C GLU A 77 -8.90 -3.05 -6.72
N ARG A 78 -8.34 -2.26 -7.66
CA ARG A 78 -8.95 -2.08 -8.99
C ARG A 78 -9.05 -3.39 -9.76
N ARG A 79 -8.03 -4.24 -9.73
CA ARG A 79 -8.03 -5.54 -10.41
C ARG A 79 -9.06 -6.48 -9.80
N GLN A 80 -9.19 -6.50 -8.48
CA GLN A 80 -10.18 -7.32 -7.78
C GLN A 80 -11.61 -6.87 -8.07
N ARG A 81 -11.87 -5.54 -8.08
CA ARG A 81 -13.17 -5.02 -8.52
C ARG A 81 -13.49 -5.41 -9.96
N ALA A 82 -12.53 -5.27 -10.87
CA ALA A 82 -12.72 -5.66 -12.28
C ALA A 82 -13.03 -7.15 -12.43
N ALA A 83 -12.32 -8.02 -11.69
CA ALA A 83 -12.59 -9.46 -11.68
C ALA A 83 -13.98 -9.79 -11.10
N GLY A 84 -14.38 -9.14 -10.01
CA GLY A 84 -15.70 -9.30 -9.40
C GLY A 84 -16.84 -8.84 -10.32
N SER A 85 -16.68 -7.70 -10.99
CA SER A 85 -17.65 -7.19 -11.98
C SER A 85 -17.78 -8.11 -13.19
N ALA A 86 -16.67 -8.67 -13.69
CA ALA A 86 -16.71 -9.63 -14.78
C ALA A 86 -17.45 -10.93 -14.38
N ALA A 87 -17.20 -11.44 -13.18
CA ALA A 87 -17.88 -12.63 -12.66
C ALA A 87 -19.40 -12.38 -12.46
N GLY A 88 -19.79 -11.21 -11.96
CA GLY A 88 -21.20 -10.81 -11.81
C GLY A 88 -21.93 -10.72 -13.14
N GLY A 89 -21.32 -10.10 -14.16
CA GLY A 89 -21.91 -10.02 -15.50
C GLY A 89 -22.09 -11.39 -16.18
N ILE A 90 -21.17 -12.32 -15.94
CA ILE A 90 -21.33 -13.71 -16.42
C ILE A 90 -22.47 -14.42 -15.69
N ALA A 91 -22.57 -14.26 -14.36
CA ALA A 91 -23.66 -14.85 -13.58
C ALA A 91 -25.03 -14.31 -14.02
N ASP A 92 -25.16 -13.00 -14.23
CA ASP A 92 -26.38 -12.37 -14.70
C ASP A 92 -26.76 -12.85 -16.12
N ALA A 93 -25.77 -13.01 -17.00
CA ALA A 93 -25.98 -13.54 -18.36
C ALA A 93 -26.46 -15.00 -18.34
N VAL A 94 -25.88 -15.84 -17.47
CA VAL A 94 -26.29 -17.25 -17.30
C VAL A 94 -27.70 -17.35 -16.73
N VAL A 95 -28.04 -16.55 -15.71
CA VAL A 95 -29.39 -16.50 -15.13
C VAL A 95 -30.42 -15.99 -16.15
N GLY A 96 -30.08 -14.96 -16.92
CA GLY A 96 -30.94 -14.44 -18.00
C GLY A 96 -31.20 -15.46 -19.10
N ALA A 97 -30.16 -16.20 -19.52
CA ALA A 97 -30.28 -17.27 -20.51
C ALA A 97 -31.10 -18.46 -19.99
N ALA A 98 -30.93 -18.88 -18.74
CA ALA A 98 -31.74 -19.93 -18.14
C ALA A 98 -33.23 -19.52 -18.04
N GLY A 99 -33.50 -18.27 -17.69
CA GLY A 99 -34.85 -17.72 -17.60
C GLY A 99 -35.56 -17.59 -18.95
N SER A 100 -34.84 -17.34 -20.05
CA SER A 100 -35.43 -17.31 -21.39
C SER A 100 -35.77 -18.70 -21.89
N ILE A 101 -34.88 -19.69 -21.69
CA ILE A 101 -35.11 -21.10 -22.05
C ILE A 101 -36.34 -21.65 -21.33
N GLY A 102 -36.46 -21.42 -20.02
CA GLY A 102 -37.64 -21.86 -19.26
C GLY A 102 -38.95 -21.28 -19.81
N ARG A 103 -38.94 -20.02 -20.26
CA ARG A 103 -40.10 -19.35 -20.87
C ARG A 103 -40.48 -19.96 -22.22
N THR A 104 -39.49 -20.26 -23.05
CA THR A 104 -39.70 -20.93 -24.34
C THR A 104 -40.32 -22.31 -24.16
N VAL A 105 -39.86 -23.08 -23.16
CA VAL A 105 -40.41 -24.42 -22.85
C VAL A 105 -41.86 -24.32 -22.36
N ILE A 106 -42.17 -23.34 -21.50
CA ILE A 106 -43.54 -23.11 -21.02
C ILE A 106 -44.47 -22.75 -22.18
N ASN A 107 -44.07 -21.82 -23.05
CA ASN A 107 -44.89 -21.41 -24.20
C ASN A 107 -45.12 -22.57 -25.18
N ALA A 108 -44.07 -23.37 -25.45
CA ALA A 108 -44.20 -24.54 -26.31
C ALA A 108 -45.13 -25.63 -25.72
N ALA A 109 -45.20 -25.72 -24.39
CA ALA A 109 -46.13 -26.63 -23.71
C ALA A 109 -47.58 -26.13 -23.73
N GLU A 110 -47.81 -24.81 -23.81
CA GLU A 110 -49.14 -24.21 -23.93
C GLU A 110 -49.72 -24.33 -25.35
N GLU A 111 -48.89 -24.25 -26.39
CA GLU A 111 -49.33 -24.41 -27.80
C GLU A 111 -49.75 -25.85 -28.17
N LEU A 112 -49.38 -26.84 -27.34
CA LEU A 112 -49.70 -28.26 -27.54
C LEU A 112 -50.99 -28.70 -26.82
N ARG A 113 -51.74 -27.77 -26.22
CA ARG A 113 -53.04 -28.00 -25.55
C ARG A 113 -54.20 -27.54 -26.42
#